data_AF-A0A9W7L693-F1
#
_entry.id   AF-A0A9W7L693-F1
#
_cell.length_a   1.000
_cell.length_b   1.000
_cell.length_c   1.000
_cell.angle_alpha   90.00
_cell.angle_beta   90.00
_cell.angle_gamma   90.00
#
_symmetry.space_group_name_H-M   'P 1'
#
loop_
_entity.id
_entity.type
_entity.pdbx_description
1 polymer ?
#
loop_
_entity_poly.entity_id
_entity_poly.type
_entity_poly.pdbx_seq_one_letter_code
_entity_poly.pdbx_strand_id
1 'polypeptide(L)'
;DDVVALSNYVLYLHAIEHEYVRARKLYRFLFEFMEERGPDNPFVLYSVAIFGAVTCEEDWGYIKDWAWRGNKADIAMGKKAGKAATSYNLANSGFFKAKALLDQSGESWHNYALCRMLVYKDLEGARDAFIRAVVAAPHDKRISQNFNILIQDVDYFARDPPWDCWDEFQAHQREYKEDLVAKGEKEEWEECEDDEGNVYWYNDLTGEAQWHKPGTEPPKPEIWRPEILPLCRGKLIVTLVSGEDVRGRDSTLNAYMKIRIGEKTKENKKKKPHKTKTAEKAQAGGKISFRNEKVNYMLQDPNSLTDKDGNLKVHFELYDDNFMNDPILCTGFLNVIDMVSCPWWFGDEPKEREIQMYKLGTTEKNGSIKVKVEFWRAQIGCLRVILDQARNLANKGGMTDTQDPYCKMVLGKQSAKSKTINNGGTDPKFNMEELLMYVGMTDWDKKLVLSVWDDDTISDDLIGQAEINLFDFMAHNGYKKKENP
;
A
#
# COMPACT_ATOMS: atom_id res chain seq x y z
N ASP A 1 -39.00 -7.09 3.97
CA ASP A 1 -40.26 -7.23 3.21
C ASP A 1 -40.05 -7.45 1.71
N ASP A 2 -38.97 -6.96 1.10
CA ASP A 2 -38.64 -7.26 -0.30
C ASP A 2 -37.46 -8.26 -0.40
N VAL A 3 -37.76 -9.50 -0.80
CA VAL A 3 -36.78 -10.58 -0.97
C VAL A 3 -35.88 -10.38 -2.20
N VAL A 4 -36.35 -9.64 -3.22
CA VAL A 4 -35.56 -9.31 -4.41
C VAL A 4 -34.53 -8.24 -4.06
N ALA A 5 -34.93 -7.20 -3.34
CA ALA A 5 -34.00 -6.21 -2.82
C ALA A 5 -32.95 -6.83 -1.90
N LEU A 6 -33.35 -7.77 -1.04
CA LEU A 6 -32.42 -8.51 -0.19
C LEU A 6 -31.42 -9.32 -1.04
N SER A 7 -31.90 -10.07 -2.02
CA SER A 7 -31.07 -10.86 -2.94
C SER A 7 -29.99 -10.01 -3.63
N ASN A 8 -30.36 -8.85 -4.16
CA ASN A 8 -29.41 -7.92 -4.79
C ASN A 8 -28.43 -7.32 -3.78
N TYR A 9 -28.89 -6.99 -2.57
CA TYR A 9 -28.04 -6.44 -1.52
C TYR A 9 -27.01 -7.46 -1.02
N VAL A 10 -27.39 -8.73 -0.87
CA VAL A 10 -26.45 -9.78 -0.50
C VAL A 10 -25.39 -9.96 -1.59
N LEU A 11 -25.80 -9.93 -2.86
CA LEU A 11 -24.88 -10.01 -3.98
C LEU A 11 -23.93 -8.79 -4.05
N TYR A 12 -24.41 -7.59 -3.69
CA TYR A 12 -23.58 -6.40 -3.55
C TYR A 12 -22.50 -6.59 -2.47
N LEU A 13 -22.89 -7.06 -1.28
CA LEU A 13 -21.94 -7.33 -0.20
C LEU A 13 -20.92 -8.41 -0.57
N HIS A 14 -21.35 -9.42 -1.31
CA HIS A 14 -20.50 -10.50 -1.80
C HIS A 14 -19.55 -10.03 -2.90
N ALA A 15 -20.06 -9.62 -4.05
CA ALA A 15 -19.28 -9.44 -5.26
C ALA A 15 -18.71 -8.02 -5.44
N ILE A 16 -19.20 -7.01 -4.73
CA ILE A 16 -18.72 -5.61 -4.84
C ILE A 16 -17.87 -5.20 -3.64
N GLU A 17 -18.41 -5.35 -2.44
CA GLU A 17 -17.74 -4.91 -1.19
C GLU A 17 -16.83 -5.99 -0.59
N HIS A 18 -16.98 -7.25 -1.02
CA HIS A 18 -16.30 -8.41 -0.44
C HIS A 18 -16.49 -8.54 1.09
N GLU A 19 -17.63 -8.06 1.64
CA GLU A 19 -18.03 -8.20 3.05
C GLU A 19 -18.59 -9.60 3.36
N TYR A 20 -17.77 -10.64 3.21
CA TYR A 20 -18.23 -12.04 3.31
C TYR A 20 -18.85 -12.41 4.66
N VAL A 21 -18.38 -11.83 5.76
CA VAL A 21 -18.95 -12.08 7.09
C VAL A 21 -20.42 -11.64 7.17
N ARG A 22 -20.75 -10.54 6.50
CA ARG A 22 -22.12 -10.01 6.46
C ARG A 22 -22.96 -10.75 5.43
N ALA A 23 -22.40 -10.99 4.24
CA ALA A 23 -23.06 -11.74 3.18
C ALA A 23 -23.47 -13.14 3.63
N ARG A 24 -22.61 -13.85 4.39
CA ARG A 24 -22.87 -15.20 4.92
C ARG A 24 -24.19 -15.33 5.67
N LYS A 25 -24.44 -14.41 6.61
CA LYS A 25 -25.66 -14.44 7.43
C LYS A 25 -26.91 -14.31 6.58
N LEU A 26 -26.84 -13.49 5.54
CA LEU A 26 -27.96 -13.22 4.66
C LEU A 26 -28.14 -14.31 3.59
N TYR A 27 -27.06 -14.91 3.10
CA TYR A 27 -27.13 -16.09 2.22
C TYR A 27 -27.75 -17.30 2.92
N ARG A 28 -27.38 -17.56 4.17
CA ARG A 28 -28.03 -18.60 4.98
C ARG A 28 -29.55 -18.37 5.05
N PHE A 29 -29.96 -17.15 5.39
CA PHE A 29 -31.38 -16.80 5.45
C PHE A 29 -32.09 -16.99 4.09
N LEU A 30 -31.49 -16.52 2.99
CA LEU A 30 -32.08 -16.67 1.65
C LEU A 30 -32.21 -18.14 1.22
N PHE A 31 -31.23 -18.97 1.57
CA PHE A 31 -31.24 -20.39 1.27
C PHE A 31 -32.32 -21.12 2.08
N GLU A 32 -32.36 -20.92 3.40
CA GLU A 32 -33.39 -21.49 4.28
C GLU A 32 -34.80 -21.06 3.85
N PHE A 33 -34.98 -19.76 3.55
CA PHE A 33 -36.25 -19.23 3.06
C PHE A 33 -36.71 -19.87 1.74
N MET A 34 -35.77 -20.15 0.84
CA MET A 34 -36.05 -20.84 -0.42
C MET A 34 -36.41 -22.32 -0.17
N GLU A 35 -35.70 -23.03 0.71
CA GLU A 35 -35.98 -24.43 1.01
C GLU A 35 -37.33 -24.63 1.71
N GLU A 36 -37.69 -23.76 2.65
CA GLU A 36 -38.96 -23.85 3.37
C GLU A 36 -40.18 -23.65 2.47
N ARG A 37 -40.06 -22.75 1.48
CA ARG A 37 -41.20 -22.35 0.65
C ARG A 37 -41.27 -23.10 -0.67
N GLY A 38 -40.11 -23.42 -1.25
CA GLY A 38 -39.98 -23.89 -2.62
C GLY A 38 -40.66 -22.98 -3.66
N PRO A 39 -40.52 -23.29 -4.95
CA PRO A 39 -39.53 -24.20 -5.55
C PRO A 39 -38.11 -23.58 -5.55
N ASP A 40 -37.12 -24.36 -6.01
CA ASP A 40 -35.75 -23.89 -6.24
C ASP A 40 -35.71 -22.57 -7.04
N ASN A 41 -34.96 -21.60 -6.51
CA ASN A 41 -34.72 -20.32 -7.16
C ASN A 41 -33.30 -20.30 -7.77
N PRO A 42 -33.17 -20.15 -9.10
CA PRO A 42 -31.85 -20.16 -9.76
C PRO A 42 -30.90 -19.10 -9.22
N PHE A 43 -31.39 -17.89 -8.98
CA PHE A 43 -30.55 -16.78 -8.53
C PHE A 43 -29.93 -17.10 -7.17
N VAL A 44 -30.75 -17.54 -6.21
CA VAL A 44 -30.27 -17.89 -4.87
C VAL A 44 -29.26 -19.03 -4.95
N LEU A 45 -29.59 -20.10 -5.68
CA LEU A 45 -28.74 -21.28 -5.82
C LEU A 45 -27.37 -20.97 -6.46
N TYR A 46 -27.35 -20.18 -7.54
CA TYR A 46 -26.10 -19.74 -8.14
C TYR A 46 -25.28 -18.86 -7.20
N SER A 47 -25.93 -17.91 -6.52
CA SER A 47 -25.24 -17.01 -5.60
C SER A 47 -24.61 -17.74 -4.41
N VAL A 48 -25.31 -18.73 -3.82
CA VAL A 48 -24.75 -19.51 -2.70
C VAL A 48 -23.66 -20.46 -3.17
N ALA A 49 -23.75 -21.03 -4.37
CA ALA A 49 -22.72 -21.89 -4.94
C ALA A 49 -21.41 -21.11 -5.15
N ILE A 50 -21.49 -19.92 -5.75
CA ILE A 50 -20.32 -19.05 -5.95
C ILE A 50 -19.76 -18.63 -4.58
N PHE A 51 -20.63 -18.25 -3.63
CA PHE A 51 -20.20 -17.79 -2.30
C PHE A 51 -19.49 -18.89 -1.50
N GLY A 52 -20.04 -20.11 -1.48
CA GLY A 52 -19.44 -21.26 -0.82
C GLY A 52 -18.07 -21.61 -1.42
N ALA A 53 -17.95 -21.51 -2.76
CA ALA A 53 -16.69 -21.71 -3.45
C ALA A 53 -15.67 -20.63 -3.12
N VAL A 54 -15.99 -19.33 -3.27
CA VAL A 54 -15.02 -18.23 -3.12
C VAL A 54 -14.48 -18.09 -1.70
N THR A 55 -15.31 -18.42 -0.71
CA THR A 55 -14.92 -18.42 0.71
C THR A 55 -14.14 -19.68 1.11
N CYS A 56 -14.18 -20.74 0.28
CA CYS A 56 -13.66 -22.07 0.59
C CYS A 56 -14.23 -22.64 1.90
N GLU A 57 -15.47 -22.29 2.22
CA GLU A 57 -16.14 -22.70 3.47
C GLU A 57 -17.06 -23.92 3.28
N GLU A 58 -17.30 -24.35 2.03
CA GLU A 58 -18.22 -25.43 1.71
C GLU A 58 -17.57 -26.54 0.87
N ASP A 59 -18.12 -27.75 0.99
CA ASP A 59 -17.68 -28.91 0.20
C ASP A 59 -18.12 -28.80 -1.26
N TRP A 60 -17.23 -29.21 -2.17
CA TRP A 60 -17.46 -29.13 -3.61
C TRP A 60 -18.63 -29.98 -4.09
N GLY A 61 -18.99 -31.06 -3.38
CA GLY A 61 -20.19 -31.84 -3.66
C GLY A 61 -21.46 -30.99 -3.50
N TYR A 62 -21.56 -30.21 -2.41
CA TYR A 62 -22.70 -29.31 -2.20
C TYR A 62 -22.71 -28.13 -3.17
N ILE A 63 -21.54 -27.52 -3.42
CA ILE A 63 -21.41 -26.41 -4.38
C ILE A 63 -21.91 -26.84 -5.78
N LYS A 64 -21.48 -28.02 -6.24
CA LYS A 64 -21.90 -28.58 -7.53
C LYS A 64 -23.38 -28.93 -7.55
N ASP A 65 -23.92 -29.51 -6.47
CA ASP A 65 -25.36 -29.78 -6.37
C ASP A 65 -26.20 -28.49 -6.48
N TRP A 66 -25.82 -27.43 -5.76
CA TRP A 66 -26.51 -26.15 -5.81
C TRP A 66 -26.45 -25.53 -7.21
N ALA A 67 -25.27 -25.53 -7.85
CA ALA A 67 -25.13 -25.04 -9.23
C ALA A 67 -25.99 -25.86 -10.22
N TRP A 68 -26.03 -27.19 -10.06
CA TRP A 68 -26.86 -28.07 -10.88
C TRP A 68 -28.36 -27.82 -10.68
N ARG A 69 -28.82 -27.70 -9.44
CA ARG A 69 -30.21 -27.37 -9.09
C ARG A 69 -30.60 -26.01 -9.67
N GLY A 70 -29.72 -25.01 -9.56
CA GLY A 70 -29.91 -23.67 -10.12
C GLY A 70 -30.09 -23.72 -11.63
N ASN A 71 -29.23 -24.46 -12.34
CA ASN A 71 -29.30 -24.66 -13.79
C ASN A 71 -30.59 -25.33 -14.24
N LYS A 72 -30.99 -26.40 -13.54
CA LYS A 72 -32.24 -27.10 -13.81
C LYS A 72 -33.46 -26.19 -13.64
N ALA A 73 -33.48 -25.39 -12.57
CA ALA A 73 -34.56 -24.45 -12.31
C ALA A 73 -34.59 -23.30 -13.34
N ASP A 74 -33.43 -22.78 -13.77
CA ASP A 74 -33.33 -21.69 -14.75
C ASP A 74 -33.83 -22.13 -16.14
N ILE A 75 -33.42 -23.32 -16.57
CA ILE A 75 -33.90 -23.93 -17.83
C ILE A 75 -35.42 -24.14 -17.80
N ALA A 76 -35.95 -24.67 -16.69
CA ALA A 76 -37.38 -24.87 -16.54
C ALA A 76 -38.16 -23.54 -16.60
N MET A 77 -37.63 -22.50 -15.97
CA MET A 77 -38.21 -21.16 -15.96
C MET A 77 -38.17 -20.52 -17.35
N GLY A 78 -37.03 -20.60 -18.05
CA GLY A 78 -36.87 -20.12 -19.42
C GLY A 78 -37.81 -20.82 -20.40
N LYS A 79 -37.92 -22.15 -20.32
CA LYS A 79 -38.86 -22.94 -21.13
C LYS A 79 -40.31 -22.50 -20.93
N LYS A 80 -40.71 -22.23 -19.69
CA LYS A 80 -42.06 -21.71 -19.37
C LYS A 80 -42.29 -20.30 -19.93
N ALA A 81 -41.24 -19.47 -19.98
CA ALA A 81 -41.30 -18.11 -20.49
C ALA A 81 -41.08 -17.99 -22.02
N GLY A 82 -40.78 -19.08 -22.72
CA GLY A 82 -40.42 -19.06 -24.14
C GLY A 82 -39.11 -18.31 -24.43
N LYS A 83 -38.19 -18.23 -23.45
CA LYS A 83 -36.92 -17.51 -23.54
C LYS A 83 -35.76 -18.40 -23.08
N ALA A 84 -34.54 -18.03 -23.46
CA ALA A 84 -33.34 -18.69 -22.94
C ALA A 84 -33.20 -18.48 -21.42
N ALA A 85 -32.51 -19.42 -20.75
CA ALA A 85 -32.11 -19.28 -19.35
C ALA A 85 -31.18 -18.07 -19.22
N THR A 86 -31.60 -17.08 -18.44
CA THR A 86 -30.92 -15.78 -18.34
C THR A 86 -31.00 -15.18 -16.94
N SER A 87 -31.49 -15.94 -15.95
CA SER A 87 -31.85 -15.40 -14.63
C SER A 87 -30.66 -14.80 -13.88
N TYR A 88 -29.43 -15.15 -14.27
CA TYR A 88 -28.20 -14.64 -13.67
C TYR A 88 -27.42 -13.65 -14.54
N ASN A 89 -27.90 -13.29 -15.73
CA ASN A 89 -27.14 -12.47 -16.68
C ASN A 89 -26.85 -11.06 -16.18
N LEU A 90 -27.80 -10.43 -15.49
CA LEU A 90 -27.60 -9.11 -14.87
C LEU A 90 -26.60 -9.18 -13.71
N ALA A 91 -26.65 -10.25 -12.92
CA ALA A 91 -25.67 -10.50 -11.87
C ALA A 91 -24.26 -10.67 -12.46
N ASN A 92 -24.12 -11.55 -13.46
CA ASN A 92 -22.87 -11.77 -14.17
C ASN A 92 -22.30 -10.47 -14.77
N SER A 93 -23.10 -9.70 -15.51
CA SER A 93 -22.61 -8.50 -16.18
C SER A 93 -22.32 -7.36 -15.19
N GLY A 94 -23.24 -7.09 -14.27
CA GLY A 94 -23.22 -5.91 -13.41
C GLY A 94 -22.42 -6.09 -12.11
N PHE A 95 -22.45 -7.28 -11.50
CA PHE A 95 -21.79 -7.53 -10.22
C PHE A 95 -20.42 -8.17 -10.41
N PHE A 96 -20.31 -9.20 -11.23
CA PHE A 96 -19.07 -9.97 -11.36
C PHE A 96 -18.14 -9.40 -12.43
N LYS A 97 -18.59 -9.36 -13.69
CA LYS A 97 -17.76 -8.93 -14.83
C LYS A 97 -17.34 -7.47 -14.72
N ALA A 98 -18.30 -6.57 -14.49
CA ALA A 98 -18.01 -5.15 -14.36
C ALA A 98 -17.03 -4.87 -13.21
N LYS A 99 -17.23 -5.49 -12.03
CA LYS A 99 -16.31 -5.33 -10.90
C LYS A 99 -14.93 -5.87 -11.21
N ALA A 100 -14.81 -7.07 -11.78
CA ALA A 100 -13.52 -7.65 -12.17
C ALA A 100 -12.75 -6.78 -13.16
N LEU A 101 -13.43 -6.18 -14.15
CA LEU A 101 -12.81 -5.29 -15.13
C LEU A 101 -12.37 -3.94 -14.54
N LEU A 102 -13.17 -3.37 -13.63
CA LEU A 102 -12.89 -2.05 -13.03
C LEU A 102 -11.84 -2.12 -11.93
N ASP A 103 -11.92 -3.15 -11.09
CA ASP A 103 -11.11 -3.28 -9.87
C ASP A 103 -9.78 -4.01 -10.14
N GLN A 104 -9.80 -4.94 -11.10
CA GLN A 104 -8.71 -5.83 -11.46
C GLN A 104 -8.04 -6.58 -10.30
N SER A 105 -8.66 -6.63 -9.11
CA SER A 105 -8.12 -7.36 -7.97
C SER A 105 -8.29 -8.87 -8.12
N GLY A 106 -7.42 -9.62 -7.43
CA GLY A 106 -7.50 -11.07 -7.40
C GLY A 106 -8.87 -11.57 -6.90
N GLU A 107 -9.43 -10.91 -5.89
CA GLU A 107 -10.74 -11.26 -5.32
C GLU A 107 -11.88 -11.08 -6.34
N SER A 108 -11.89 -9.97 -7.07
CA SER A 108 -12.91 -9.68 -8.08
C SER A 108 -12.84 -10.67 -9.25
N TRP A 109 -11.62 -10.96 -9.73
CA TRP A 109 -11.41 -11.96 -10.78
C TRP A 109 -11.74 -13.37 -10.33
N HIS A 110 -11.47 -13.73 -9.07
CA HIS A 110 -11.80 -15.03 -8.49
C HIS A 110 -13.31 -15.27 -8.45
N ASN A 111 -14.07 -14.27 -7.96
CA ASN A 111 -15.53 -14.28 -7.98
C ASN A 111 -16.09 -14.42 -9.40
N TYR A 112 -15.54 -13.67 -10.36
CA TYR A 112 -15.97 -13.75 -11.75
C TYR A 112 -15.64 -15.10 -12.40
N ALA A 113 -14.47 -15.66 -12.13
CA ALA A 113 -14.08 -16.98 -12.63
C ALA A 113 -15.03 -18.08 -12.16
N LEU A 114 -15.38 -18.07 -10.86
CA LEU A 114 -16.35 -18.99 -10.29
C LEU A 114 -17.76 -18.81 -10.88
N CYS A 115 -18.16 -17.57 -11.18
CA CYS A 115 -19.42 -17.30 -11.86
C CYS A 115 -19.45 -17.94 -13.25
N ARG A 116 -18.39 -17.76 -14.06
CA ARG A 116 -18.27 -18.37 -15.40
C ARG A 116 -18.28 -19.90 -15.32
N MET A 117 -17.56 -20.45 -14.36
CA MET A 117 -17.44 -21.89 -14.17
C MET A 117 -18.77 -22.53 -13.73
N LEU A 118 -19.35 -22.06 -12.62
CA LEU A 118 -20.49 -22.73 -11.98
C LEU A 118 -21.83 -22.43 -12.66
N VAL A 119 -22.03 -21.20 -13.14
CA VAL A 119 -23.32 -20.77 -13.69
C VAL A 119 -23.39 -21.04 -15.19
N TYR A 120 -22.33 -20.68 -15.91
CA TYR A 120 -22.31 -20.71 -17.38
C TYR A 120 -21.64 -21.94 -17.96
N LYS A 121 -20.94 -22.73 -17.14
CA LYS A 121 -20.10 -23.87 -17.58
C LYS A 121 -19.09 -23.45 -18.65
N ASP A 122 -18.66 -22.20 -18.57
CA ASP A 122 -17.73 -21.59 -19.50
C ASP A 122 -16.32 -21.76 -18.96
N LEU A 123 -15.77 -22.96 -19.19
CA LEU A 123 -14.50 -23.39 -18.57
C LEU A 123 -13.32 -22.57 -19.09
N GLU A 124 -13.31 -22.24 -20.38
CA GLU A 124 -12.29 -21.38 -20.98
C GLU A 124 -12.37 -19.95 -20.41
N GLY A 125 -13.57 -19.36 -20.39
CA GLY A 125 -13.76 -18.04 -19.81
C GLY A 125 -13.51 -17.99 -18.30
N ALA A 126 -13.70 -19.10 -17.59
CA ALA A 126 -13.32 -19.25 -16.19
C ALA A 126 -11.81 -19.38 -16.04
N ARG A 127 -11.14 -20.17 -16.88
CA ARG A 127 -9.68 -20.33 -16.91
C ARG A 127 -8.98 -18.98 -17.09
N ASP A 128 -9.40 -18.19 -18.08
CA ASP A 128 -8.84 -16.85 -18.32
C ASP A 128 -9.02 -15.92 -17.11
N ALA A 129 -10.17 -15.98 -16.46
CA ALA A 129 -10.45 -15.20 -15.27
C ALA A 129 -9.64 -15.67 -14.04
N PHE A 130 -9.45 -16.98 -13.87
CA PHE A 130 -8.59 -17.53 -12.80
C PHE A 130 -7.12 -17.17 -13.02
N ILE A 131 -6.64 -17.18 -14.26
CA ILE A 131 -5.29 -16.71 -14.61
C ILE A 131 -5.12 -15.25 -14.19
N ARG A 132 -6.08 -14.38 -14.51
CA ARG A 132 -6.08 -12.98 -14.05
C ARG A 132 -6.12 -12.86 -12.53
N ALA A 133 -6.88 -13.72 -11.86
CA ALA A 133 -6.97 -13.75 -10.40
C ALA A 133 -5.63 -14.13 -9.74
N VAL A 134 -4.94 -15.16 -10.27
CA VAL A 134 -3.63 -15.61 -9.79
C VAL A 134 -2.54 -14.56 -10.05
N VAL A 135 -2.58 -13.88 -11.19
CA VAL A 135 -1.65 -12.76 -11.48
C VAL A 135 -1.83 -11.63 -10.47
N ALA A 136 -3.08 -11.26 -10.17
CA ALA A 136 -3.37 -10.16 -9.27
C ALA A 136 -3.15 -10.50 -7.78
N ALA A 137 -3.30 -11.76 -7.37
CA ALA A 137 -3.11 -12.21 -5.99
C ALA A 137 -2.43 -13.60 -5.91
N PRO A 138 -1.13 -13.70 -6.25
CA PRO A 138 -0.42 -14.99 -6.41
C PRO A 138 -0.24 -15.77 -5.10
N HIS A 139 -0.44 -15.14 -3.95
CA HIS A 139 -0.30 -15.76 -2.64
C HIS A 139 -1.65 -16.15 -2.01
N ASP A 140 -2.78 -15.87 -2.68
CA ASP A 140 -4.09 -16.25 -2.18
C ASP A 140 -4.37 -17.74 -2.46
N LYS A 141 -4.32 -18.53 -1.38
CA LYS A 141 -4.51 -19.98 -1.45
C LYS A 141 -5.91 -20.38 -1.92
N ARG A 142 -6.95 -19.55 -1.69
CA ARG A 142 -8.32 -19.85 -2.12
C ARG A 142 -8.42 -19.83 -3.63
N ILE A 143 -7.74 -18.89 -4.28
CA ILE A 143 -7.69 -18.76 -5.74
C ILE A 143 -7.00 -19.99 -6.32
N SER A 144 -5.80 -20.33 -5.83
CA SER A 144 -5.05 -21.51 -6.30
C SER A 144 -5.83 -22.82 -6.08
N GLN A 145 -6.50 -22.97 -4.93
CA GLN A 145 -7.33 -24.15 -4.63
C GLN A 145 -8.49 -24.29 -5.61
N ASN A 146 -9.29 -23.24 -5.79
CA ASN A 146 -10.45 -23.29 -6.70
C ASN A 146 -10.02 -23.38 -8.17
N PHE A 147 -8.87 -22.81 -8.53
CA PHE A 147 -8.34 -22.99 -9.87
C PHE A 147 -7.87 -24.43 -10.09
N ASN A 148 -7.20 -25.06 -9.13
CA ASN A 148 -6.88 -26.49 -9.19
C ASN A 148 -8.13 -27.37 -9.34
N ILE A 149 -9.26 -26.99 -8.73
CA ILE A 149 -10.54 -27.69 -8.94
C ILE A 149 -10.97 -27.58 -10.40
N LEU A 150 -10.98 -26.39 -11.01
CA LEU A 150 -11.29 -26.23 -12.44
C LEU A 150 -10.41 -27.13 -13.31
N ILE A 151 -9.13 -27.27 -12.96
CA ILE A 151 -8.14 -27.99 -13.76
C ILE A 151 -8.19 -29.51 -13.59
N GLN A 152 -8.29 -30.00 -12.35
CA GLN A 152 -8.05 -31.41 -12.02
C GLN A 152 -9.35 -32.20 -11.85
N ASP A 153 -10.46 -31.54 -11.55
CA ASP A 153 -11.71 -32.23 -11.29
C ASP A 153 -12.29 -32.84 -12.57
N VAL A 154 -12.83 -34.06 -12.44
CA VAL A 154 -13.36 -34.87 -13.54
C VAL A 154 -14.55 -34.22 -14.26
N ASP A 155 -15.26 -33.33 -13.58
CA ASP A 155 -16.41 -32.61 -14.14
C ASP A 155 -15.99 -31.39 -15.01
N TYR A 156 -14.69 -31.04 -15.01
CA TYR A 156 -14.15 -29.88 -15.70
C TYR A 156 -13.04 -30.28 -16.69
N PHE A 157 -11.80 -29.78 -16.55
CA PHE A 157 -10.71 -30.10 -17.48
C PHE A 157 -10.08 -31.48 -17.24
N ALA A 158 -10.29 -32.09 -16.08
CA ALA A 158 -9.85 -33.45 -15.75
C ALA A 158 -8.36 -33.73 -16.04
N ARG A 159 -7.48 -32.75 -15.81
CA ARG A 159 -6.04 -32.94 -15.98
C ARG A 159 -5.46 -33.76 -14.84
N ASP A 160 -4.58 -34.71 -15.18
CA ASP A 160 -3.93 -35.57 -14.19
C ASP A 160 -2.89 -34.79 -13.36
N PRO A 161 -2.86 -34.95 -12.02
CA PRO A 161 -1.74 -34.49 -11.20
C PRO A 161 -0.40 -35.07 -11.69
N PRO A 162 0.73 -34.32 -11.59
CA PRO A 162 0.92 -33.14 -10.75
C PRO A 162 0.52 -31.80 -11.39
N TRP A 163 -0.14 -31.81 -12.57
CA TRP A 163 -0.51 -30.58 -13.27
C TRP A 163 -1.40 -29.68 -12.41
N ASP A 164 -0.93 -28.48 -12.10
CA ASP A 164 -1.62 -27.53 -11.21
C ASP A 164 -1.92 -26.18 -11.89
N CYS A 165 -2.47 -25.26 -11.11
CA CYS A 165 -2.83 -23.92 -11.53
C CYS A 165 -1.65 -23.10 -12.07
N TRP A 166 -0.43 -23.34 -11.61
CA TRP A 166 0.78 -22.67 -12.08
C TRP A 166 1.26 -23.24 -13.41
N ASP A 167 1.16 -24.56 -13.58
CA ASP A 167 1.41 -25.20 -14.87
C ASP A 167 0.43 -24.69 -15.93
N GLU A 168 -0.86 -24.58 -15.58
CA GLU A 168 -1.88 -24.02 -16.48
C GLU A 168 -1.59 -22.56 -16.84
N PHE A 169 -1.23 -21.73 -15.85
CA PHE A 169 -0.86 -20.34 -16.06
C PHE A 169 0.31 -20.22 -17.06
N GLN A 170 1.35 -21.02 -16.89
CA GLN A 170 2.53 -21.01 -17.77
C GLN A 170 2.20 -21.48 -19.19
N ALA A 171 1.33 -22.49 -19.33
CA ALA A 171 0.88 -22.97 -20.63
C ALA A 171 0.12 -21.88 -21.40
N HIS A 172 -0.81 -21.19 -20.72
CA HIS A 172 -1.58 -20.10 -21.33
C HIS A 172 -0.70 -18.94 -21.81
N GLN A 173 0.34 -18.57 -21.04
CA GLN A 173 1.30 -17.54 -21.46
C GLN A 173 2.04 -17.92 -22.75
N ARG A 174 2.30 -19.22 -22.96
CA ARG A 174 2.95 -19.72 -24.17
C ARG A 174 2.01 -19.70 -25.37
N GLU A 175 0.78 -20.19 -25.20
CA GLU A 175 -0.24 -20.18 -26.26
C GLU A 175 -0.57 -18.76 -26.73
N TYR A 176 -0.77 -17.82 -25.80
CA TYR A 176 -1.04 -16.42 -26.14
C TYR A 176 0.08 -15.81 -27.00
N LYS A 177 1.33 -16.11 -26.66
CA LYS A 177 2.51 -15.65 -27.41
C LYS A 177 2.59 -16.26 -28.81
N GLU A 178 2.22 -17.53 -28.96
CA GLU A 178 2.22 -18.23 -30.25
C GLU A 178 1.08 -17.74 -31.17
N ASP A 179 -0.09 -17.43 -30.61
CA ASP A 179 -1.25 -16.88 -31.33
C ASP A 179 -0.99 -15.49 -31.91
N LEU A 180 -0.30 -14.62 -31.16
CA LEU A 180 0.11 -13.28 -31.63
C LEU A 180 1.09 -13.38 -32.81
N VAL A 181 2.02 -14.32 -32.76
CA VAL A 181 2.98 -14.59 -33.85
C VAL A 181 2.26 -15.15 -35.09
N ALA A 182 1.27 -16.01 -34.90
CA ALA A 182 0.52 -16.63 -36.00
C ALA A 182 -0.38 -15.64 -36.77
N LYS A 183 -0.88 -14.58 -36.12
CA LYS A 183 -1.72 -13.56 -36.76
C LYS A 183 -0.95 -12.54 -37.60
N GLY A 184 0.39 -12.63 -37.65
CA GLY A 184 1.22 -11.69 -38.41
C GLY A 184 1.17 -10.26 -37.87
N GLU A 185 0.59 -10.07 -36.69
CA GLU A 185 0.53 -8.81 -35.97
C GLU A 185 1.94 -8.50 -35.48
N LYS A 186 2.51 -7.42 -36.01
CA LYS A 186 3.76 -6.89 -35.48
C LYS A 186 3.41 -6.05 -34.26
N GLU A 187 4.17 -6.24 -33.20
CA GLU A 187 4.14 -5.35 -32.04
C GLU A 187 4.46 -3.90 -32.49
N GLU A 188 3.42 -3.12 -32.74
CA GLU A 188 3.53 -1.68 -32.94
C GLU A 188 3.32 -0.99 -31.59
N TRP A 189 4.39 -0.42 -31.09
CA TRP A 189 4.40 0.33 -29.85
C TRP A 189 4.51 1.81 -30.16
N GLU A 190 3.61 2.61 -29.59
CA GLU A 190 3.58 4.06 -29.72
C GLU A 190 4.15 4.75 -28.48
N GLU A 191 4.75 5.93 -28.65
CA GLU A 191 5.27 6.77 -27.56
C GLU A 191 4.16 7.72 -27.10
N CYS A 192 3.84 7.68 -25.81
CA CYS A 192 2.79 8.44 -25.16
C CYS A 192 3.37 9.26 -23.99
N GLU A 193 2.68 10.34 -23.60
CA GLU A 193 3.05 11.21 -22.49
C GLU A 193 1.86 11.33 -21.53
N ASP A 194 2.08 11.13 -20.23
CA ASP A 194 1.04 11.28 -19.22
C ASP A 194 0.81 12.76 -18.81
N ASP A 195 -0.21 13.02 -17.99
CA ASP A 195 -0.56 14.37 -17.51
C ASP A 195 0.55 15.03 -16.65
N GLU A 196 1.58 14.28 -16.25
CA GLU A 196 2.74 14.74 -15.48
C GLU A 196 4.00 14.94 -16.36
N GLY A 197 3.92 14.64 -17.65
CA GLY A 197 4.99 14.77 -18.62
C GLY A 197 5.94 13.56 -18.72
N ASN A 198 5.57 12.41 -18.14
CA ASN A 198 6.37 11.19 -18.23
C ASN A 198 6.07 10.43 -19.51
N VAL A 199 7.13 10.00 -20.19
CA VAL A 199 7.03 9.24 -21.44
C VAL A 199 6.87 7.74 -21.14
N TYR A 200 5.84 7.12 -21.72
CA TYR A 200 5.61 5.68 -21.70
C TYR A 200 5.30 5.18 -23.12
N TRP A 201 5.41 3.87 -23.32
CA TRP A 201 5.16 3.22 -24.59
C TRP A 201 3.94 2.33 -24.47
N TYR A 202 2.97 2.54 -25.34
CA TYR A 202 1.70 1.84 -25.35
C TYR A 202 1.64 0.91 -26.56
N ASN A 203 1.17 -0.31 -26.35
CA ASN A 203 0.95 -1.29 -27.41
C ASN A 203 -0.53 -1.32 -27.75
N ASP A 204 -0.89 -0.81 -28.91
CA ASP A 204 -2.26 -0.73 -29.38
C ASP A 204 -2.93 -2.10 -29.60
N LEU A 205 -2.13 -3.15 -29.81
CA LEU A 205 -2.61 -4.51 -30.06
C LEU A 205 -2.85 -5.28 -28.75
N THR A 206 -1.96 -5.18 -27.76
CA THR A 206 -2.08 -5.90 -26.48
C THR A 206 -2.77 -5.09 -25.38
N GLY A 207 -2.87 -3.77 -25.54
CA GLY A 207 -3.33 -2.84 -24.50
C GLY A 207 -2.34 -2.69 -23.34
N GLU A 208 -1.11 -3.15 -23.53
CA GLU A 208 -0.05 -3.05 -22.52
C GLU A 208 0.65 -1.69 -22.60
N ALA A 209 0.99 -1.13 -21.44
CA ALA A 209 1.82 0.06 -21.32
C ALA A 209 3.12 -0.30 -20.61
N GLN A 210 4.25 0.22 -21.08
CA GLN A 210 5.55 0.06 -20.44
C GLN A 210 6.35 1.35 -20.50
N TRP A 211 7.21 1.59 -19.52
CA TRP A 211 7.99 2.84 -19.45
C TRP A 211 9.20 2.88 -20.38
N HIS A 212 9.55 1.76 -21.01
CA HIS A 212 10.77 1.62 -21.82
C HIS A 212 10.46 1.41 -23.29
N LYS A 213 11.35 1.91 -24.15
CA LYS A 213 11.16 1.85 -25.60
C LYS A 213 11.19 0.41 -26.10
N PRO A 214 10.20 -0.03 -26.87
CA PRO A 214 10.12 -1.42 -27.33
C PRO A 214 11.19 -1.70 -28.37
N GLY A 215 11.87 -2.85 -28.24
CA GLY A 215 13.06 -3.17 -29.02
C GLY A 215 14.35 -2.52 -28.52
N THR A 216 14.31 -1.69 -27.48
CA THR A 216 15.51 -1.39 -26.67
C THR A 216 15.60 -2.45 -25.57
N GLU A 217 16.80 -2.99 -25.32
CA GLU A 217 16.96 -3.93 -24.20
C GLU A 217 16.53 -3.19 -22.93
N PRO A 218 15.45 -3.63 -22.23
CA PRO A 218 15.29 -3.23 -20.85
C PRO A 218 16.59 -3.63 -20.14
N PRO A 219 17.09 -2.82 -19.19
CA PRO A 219 18.28 -3.20 -18.43
C PRO A 219 18.12 -4.66 -18.02
N LYS A 220 19.11 -5.51 -18.39
CA LYS A 220 19.02 -6.97 -18.23
C LYS A 220 18.34 -7.28 -16.90
N PRO A 221 17.25 -8.08 -16.87
CA PRO A 221 16.56 -8.33 -15.63
C PRO A 221 17.55 -8.96 -14.66
N GLU A 222 17.90 -8.20 -13.62
CA GLU A 222 18.59 -8.76 -12.49
C GLU A 222 17.69 -9.89 -11.97
N ILE A 223 18.29 -11.07 -11.83
CA ILE A 223 17.72 -12.24 -11.14
C ILE A 223 16.83 -11.74 -10.02
N TRP A 224 15.54 -12.11 -10.00
CA TRP A 224 14.63 -11.72 -8.93
C TRP A 224 15.23 -12.18 -7.59
N ARG A 225 15.83 -11.23 -6.88
CA ARG A 225 16.33 -11.36 -5.52
C ARG A 225 15.31 -10.62 -4.65
N PRO A 226 14.66 -11.25 -3.67
CA PRO A 226 13.72 -10.60 -2.75
C PRO A 226 14.39 -9.54 -1.82
N GLU A 227 15.56 -9.01 -2.19
CA GLU A 227 16.47 -8.23 -1.35
C GLU A 227 16.62 -6.76 -1.78
N ILE A 228 16.06 -6.32 -2.92
CA ILE A 228 16.04 -4.90 -3.30
C ILE A 228 14.63 -4.49 -3.74
N LEU A 229 13.74 -4.32 -2.76
CA LEU A 229 12.56 -3.49 -2.94
C LEU A 229 12.98 -2.07 -3.37
N PRO A 230 12.19 -1.35 -4.18
CA PRO A 230 12.49 0.04 -4.50
C PRO A 230 12.70 0.84 -3.22
N LEU A 231 13.70 1.73 -3.22
CA LEU A 231 14.04 2.49 -2.02
C LEU A 231 12.84 3.27 -1.51
N CYS A 232 12.45 2.98 -0.28
CA CYS A 232 11.28 3.58 0.33
C CYS A 232 11.56 5.05 0.66
N ARG A 233 10.58 5.92 0.37
CA ARG A 233 10.55 7.26 0.94
C ARG A 233 10.34 7.15 2.45
N GLY A 234 10.83 8.13 3.20
CA GLY A 234 10.67 8.12 4.66
C GLY A 234 11.74 8.90 5.40
N LYS A 235 11.88 8.63 6.69
CA LYS A 235 12.81 9.32 7.59
C LYS A 235 13.87 8.35 8.08
N LEU A 236 15.12 8.60 7.71
CA LEU A 236 16.28 7.94 8.30
C LEU A 236 16.75 8.74 9.50
N ILE A 237 16.92 8.08 10.64
CA ILE A 237 17.43 8.69 11.87
C ILE A 237 18.74 8.00 12.23
N VAL A 238 19.79 8.80 12.38
CA VAL A 238 21.11 8.34 12.82
C VAL A 238 21.41 8.97 14.17
N THR A 239 21.52 8.14 15.20
CA THR A 239 21.89 8.54 16.56
C THR A 239 23.38 8.31 16.75
N LEU A 240 24.14 9.37 16.99
CA LEU A 240 25.58 9.31 17.19
C LEU A 240 25.88 8.99 18.66
N VAL A 241 26.43 7.80 18.93
CA VAL A 241 26.64 7.31 20.30
C VAL A 241 28.04 7.66 20.79
N SER A 242 29.07 7.06 20.17
CA SER A 242 30.46 7.26 20.59
C SER A 242 31.49 6.97 19.49
N GLY A 243 32.70 7.52 19.62
CA GLY A 243 33.90 7.05 18.93
C GLY A 243 34.80 6.28 19.90
N GLU A 244 35.55 5.29 19.40
CA GLU A 244 36.44 4.43 20.20
C GLU A 244 37.81 4.31 19.54
N ASP A 245 38.89 4.36 20.33
CA ASP A 245 40.29 4.26 19.90
C ASP A 245 40.69 5.19 18.74
N VAL A 246 40.08 6.37 18.68
CA VAL A 246 40.43 7.41 17.71
C VAL A 246 41.62 8.19 18.23
N ARG A 247 42.69 8.29 17.43
CA ARG A 247 43.92 8.99 17.80
C ARG A 247 44.13 10.22 16.93
N GLY A 248 44.60 11.29 17.56
CA GLY A 248 45.06 12.50 16.88
C GLY A 248 46.54 12.76 17.19
N ARG A 249 46.97 14.00 16.94
CA ARG A 249 48.34 14.42 17.22
C ARG A 249 48.60 14.56 18.72
N ASP A 250 47.60 15.08 19.44
CA ASP A 250 47.68 15.40 20.86
C ASP A 250 47.09 14.28 21.72
N SER A 251 47.46 14.27 22.99
CA SER A 251 46.95 13.29 23.98
C SER A 251 45.46 13.46 24.31
N THR A 252 44.89 14.62 23.95
CA THR A 252 43.48 14.97 24.12
C THR A 252 42.92 15.51 22.81
N LEU A 253 41.64 15.27 22.57
CA LEU A 253 40.92 15.70 21.36
C LEU A 253 39.70 16.56 21.73
N ASN A 254 39.44 17.58 20.94
CA ASN A 254 38.15 18.28 20.91
C ASN A 254 37.33 17.72 19.74
N ALA A 255 36.80 16.53 19.90
CA ALA A 255 36.27 15.77 18.77
C ALA A 255 34.86 16.21 18.37
N TYR A 256 34.62 16.40 17.08
CA TYR A 256 33.27 16.54 16.53
C TYR A 256 33.12 15.71 15.24
N MET A 257 31.87 15.39 14.89
CA MET A 257 31.54 14.61 13.70
C MET A 257 30.83 15.49 12.67
N LYS A 258 31.23 15.40 11.40
CA LYS A 258 30.40 15.79 10.26
C LYS A 258 29.76 14.55 9.66
N ILE A 259 28.44 14.57 9.50
CA ILE A 259 27.65 13.48 8.93
C ILE A 259 26.85 13.99 7.73
N ARG A 260 26.79 13.18 6.66
CA ARG A 260 25.98 13.45 5.46
C ARG A 260 25.45 12.15 4.88
N ILE A 261 24.35 12.22 4.14
CA ILE A 261 23.83 11.11 3.35
C ILE A 261 24.03 11.35 1.86
N GLY A 262 24.35 10.28 1.13
CA GLY A 262 24.54 10.26 -0.32
C GLY A 262 25.80 10.98 -0.80
N GLU A 263 26.07 10.86 -2.09
CA GLU A 263 27.24 11.47 -2.73
C GLU A 263 27.09 12.98 -2.96
N LYS A 264 28.23 13.67 -3.05
CA LYS A 264 28.28 15.11 -3.36
C LYS A 264 27.98 15.34 -4.85
N THR A 265 26.70 15.33 -5.24
CA THR A 265 26.25 15.68 -6.60
C THR A 265 26.19 17.20 -6.80
N LYS A 266 26.05 17.68 -8.05
CA LYS A 266 25.85 19.12 -8.33
C LYS A 266 24.61 19.68 -7.63
N GLU A 267 23.58 18.87 -7.46
CA GLU A 267 22.34 19.21 -6.76
C GLU A 267 22.49 19.14 -5.22
N ASN A 268 23.12 18.08 -4.70
CA ASN A 268 23.32 17.91 -3.25
C ASN A 268 24.47 18.74 -2.68
N LYS A 269 25.34 19.33 -3.51
CA LYS A 269 26.46 20.19 -3.09
C LYS A 269 26.03 21.35 -2.18
N LYS A 270 24.77 21.80 -2.27
CA LYS A 270 24.22 22.89 -1.45
C LYS A 270 23.83 22.44 -0.03
N LYS A 271 23.55 21.14 0.20
CA LYS A 271 23.21 20.62 1.53
C LYS A 271 24.50 20.49 2.37
N LYS A 272 24.59 21.30 3.43
CA LYS A 272 25.73 21.23 4.36
C LYS A 272 25.64 19.94 5.19
N PRO A 273 26.78 19.27 5.46
CA PRO A 273 26.80 18.17 6.42
C PRO A 273 26.40 18.67 7.81
N HIS A 274 25.76 17.82 8.59
CA HIS A 274 25.44 18.11 9.98
C HIS A 274 26.72 18.01 10.83
N LYS A 275 27.08 19.08 11.54
CA LYS A 275 28.21 19.10 12.49
C LYS A 275 27.65 18.89 13.90
N THR A 276 28.15 17.90 14.61
CA THR A 276 27.76 17.67 16.02
C THR A 276 28.29 18.74 16.95
N LYS A 277 27.75 18.79 18.16
CA LYS A 277 28.42 19.50 19.26
C LYS A 277 29.78 18.86 19.53
N THR A 278 30.80 19.70 19.77
CA THR A 278 32.15 19.25 20.11
C THR A 278 32.17 18.53 21.47
N ALA A 279 32.90 17.42 21.53
CA ALA A 279 33.24 16.69 22.74
C ALA A 279 34.65 17.11 23.16
N GLU A 280 34.72 17.99 24.16
CA GLU A 280 35.97 18.61 24.59
C GLU A 280 36.82 17.65 25.43
N LYS A 281 38.16 17.75 25.27
CA LYS A 281 39.16 17.06 26.09
C LYS A 281 38.95 15.54 26.20
N ALA A 282 38.45 14.90 25.15
CA ALA A 282 38.37 13.44 25.10
C ALA A 282 39.78 12.85 25.04
N GLN A 283 40.06 11.79 25.79
CA GLN A 283 41.35 11.11 25.74
C GLN A 283 41.58 10.49 24.36
N ALA A 284 42.72 10.81 23.72
CA ALA A 284 43.10 10.18 22.45
C ALA A 284 43.32 8.66 22.65
N GLY A 285 42.77 7.85 21.75
CA GLY A 285 42.71 6.39 21.92
C GLY A 285 41.66 5.91 22.93
N GLY A 286 40.91 6.83 23.55
CA GLY A 286 39.84 6.52 24.49
C GLY A 286 38.44 6.52 23.84
N LYS A 287 37.41 6.65 24.69
CA LYS A 287 36.02 6.78 24.26
C LYS A 287 35.62 8.25 24.15
N ILE A 288 35.06 8.63 23.01
CA ILE A 288 34.49 9.96 22.74
C ILE A 288 32.96 9.83 22.78
N SER A 289 32.25 10.59 23.62
CA SER A 289 30.79 10.56 23.65
C SER A 289 30.18 11.66 22.78
N PHE A 290 29.23 11.28 21.92
CA PHE A 290 28.44 12.21 21.12
C PHE A 290 27.05 12.48 21.71
N ARG A 291 26.82 12.09 22.98
CA ARG A 291 25.59 12.38 23.75
C ARG A 291 24.29 11.94 23.06
N ASN A 292 24.33 10.86 22.27
CA ASN A 292 23.19 10.35 21.52
C ASN A 292 22.53 11.43 20.64
N GLU A 293 23.32 12.32 20.05
CA GLU A 293 22.83 13.35 19.15
C GLU A 293 22.16 12.70 17.92
N LYS A 294 20.90 13.06 17.65
CA LYS A 294 20.10 12.51 16.54
C LYS A 294 20.15 13.41 15.32
N VAL A 295 20.41 12.81 14.15
CA VAL A 295 20.34 13.47 12.84
C VAL A 295 19.24 12.82 12.02
N ASN A 296 18.31 13.63 11.53
CA ASN A 296 17.15 13.17 10.76
C ASN A 296 17.32 13.53 9.28
N TYR A 297 17.15 12.56 8.39
CA TYR A 297 17.14 12.76 6.94
C TYR A 297 15.76 12.39 6.39
N MET A 298 15.05 13.38 5.84
CA MET A 298 13.80 13.18 5.10
C MET A 298 14.14 12.77 3.66
N LEU A 299 13.94 11.49 3.35
CA LEU A 299 14.26 10.89 2.05
C LEU A 299 13.03 10.98 1.14
N GLN A 300 12.91 12.11 0.43
CA GLN A 300 11.86 12.30 -0.58
C GLN A 300 12.13 11.51 -1.86
N ASP A 301 13.39 11.45 -2.28
CA ASP A 301 13.84 10.63 -3.38
C ASP A 301 15.17 9.96 -2.99
N PRO A 302 15.12 8.78 -2.34
CA PRO A 302 16.32 8.07 -1.94
C PRO A 302 17.21 7.65 -3.12
N ASN A 303 16.63 7.44 -4.32
CA ASN A 303 17.38 7.03 -5.50
C ASN A 303 18.33 8.14 -5.97
N SER A 304 17.93 9.42 -5.84
CA SER A 304 18.83 10.56 -6.12
C SER A 304 20.06 10.65 -5.20
N LEU A 305 20.10 9.86 -4.12
CA LEU A 305 21.16 9.86 -3.12
C LEU A 305 22.13 8.69 -3.27
N THR A 306 21.85 7.72 -4.15
CA THR A 306 22.71 6.56 -4.35
C THR A 306 23.96 6.93 -5.14
N ASP A 307 25.04 6.19 -4.91
CA ASP A 307 26.21 6.26 -5.78
C ASP A 307 25.99 5.49 -7.08
N LYS A 308 26.95 5.60 -8.00
CA LYS A 308 26.94 4.90 -9.30
C LYS A 308 26.83 3.37 -9.19
N ASP A 309 27.17 2.82 -8.02
CA ASP A 309 27.15 1.39 -7.74
C ASP A 309 25.86 1.00 -6.98
N GLY A 310 24.88 1.91 -6.89
CA GLY A 310 23.57 1.69 -6.28
C GLY A 310 23.56 1.78 -4.75
N ASN A 311 24.65 2.16 -4.09
CA ASN A 311 24.70 2.20 -2.62
C ASN A 311 24.18 3.52 -2.07
N LEU A 312 23.39 3.44 -1.01
CA LEU A 312 22.97 4.61 -0.23
C LEU A 312 23.84 4.70 1.03
N LYS A 313 24.81 5.62 1.04
CA LYS A 313 25.80 5.73 2.11
C LYS A 313 25.54 6.92 3.03
N VAL A 314 25.64 6.69 4.33
CA VAL A 314 25.83 7.74 5.32
C VAL A 314 27.33 7.87 5.58
N HIS A 315 27.91 9.03 5.27
CA HIS A 315 29.33 9.30 5.45
C HIS A 315 29.59 10.03 6.77
N PHE A 316 30.69 9.66 7.41
CA PHE A 316 31.15 10.19 8.69
C PHE A 316 32.57 10.73 8.53
N GLU A 317 32.80 11.96 8.95
CA GLU A 317 34.09 12.63 8.97
C GLU A 317 34.32 13.16 10.39
N LEU A 318 35.28 12.58 11.12
CA LEU A 318 35.59 12.96 12.49
C LEU A 318 36.77 13.93 12.49
N TYR A 319 36.60 15.04 13.20
CA TYR A 319 37.53 16.16 13.27
C TYR A 319 37.98 16.43 14.70
N ASP A 320 39.14 17.06 14.83
CA ASP A 320 39.60 17.67 16.07
C ASP A 320 39.47 19.20 15.99
N ASP A 321 38.56 19.78 16.78
CA ASP A 321 38.24 21.21 16.83
C ASP A 321 39.44 22.01 17.34
N ASN A 322 40.07 22.76 16.45
CA ASN A 322 41.32 23.43 16.70
C ASN A 322 41.24 24.89 16.26
N PHE A 323 41.95 25.77 16.96
CA PHE A 323 41.80 27.22 16.82
C PHE A 323 41.98 27.78 15.39
N MET A 324 42.81 27.14 14.54
CA MET A 324 43.09 27.63 13.18
C MET A 324 42.57 26.75 12.05
N ASN A 325 42.59 25.43 12.22
CA ASN A 325 42.09 24.47 11.24
C ASN A 325 41.75 23.18 11.97
N ASP A 326 40.63 22.57 11.62
CA ASP A 326 40.18 21.32 12.21
C ASP A 326 40.77 20.16 11.39
N PRO A 327 41.86 19.51 11.82
CA PRO A 327 42.35 18.34 11.12
C PRO A 327 41.31 17.23 11.15
N ILE A 328 41.14 16.59 10.01
CA ILE A 328 40.35 15.37 9.91
C ILE A 328 41.15 14.21 10.52
N LEU A 329 40.56 13.54 11.49
CA LEU A 329 41.18 12.42 12.19
C LEU A 329 40.93 11.11 11.44
N CYS A 330 39.68 10.89 11.02
CA CYS A 330 39.29 9.70 10.28
C CYS A 330 37.95 9.86 9.55
N THR A 331 37.73 8.98 8.57
CA THR A 331 36.51 8.91 7.76
C THR A 331 35.98 7.49 7.71
N GLY A 332 34.67 7.34 7.57
CA GLY A 332 34.01 6.07 7.37
C GLY A 332 32.63 6.27 6.74
N PHE A 333 31.98 5.16 6.39
CA PHE A 333 30.62 5.19 5.89
C PHE A 333 29.82 3.97 6.36
N LEU A 334 28.50 4.12 6.40
CA LEU A 334 27.55 3.04 6.59
C LEU A 334 26.67 2.95 5.34
N ASN A 335 26.63 1.79 4.70
CA ASN A 335 25.63 1.52 3.67
C ASN A 335 24.29 1.25 4.36
N VAL A 336 23.27 2.03 4.02
CA VAL A 336 21.92 1.91 4.57
C VAL A 336 20.90 1.42 3.52
N ILE A 337 21.38 0.96 2.36
CA ILE A 337 20.53 0.51 1.26
C ILE A 337 19.49 -0.52 1.71
N ASP A 338 19.92 -1.57 2.42
CA ASP A 338 19.02 -2.65 2.90
C ASP A 338 17.95 -2.14 3.87
N MET A 339 18.28 -1.12 4.67
CA MET A 339 17.34 -0.53 5.64
C MET A 339 16.24 0.28 4.93
N VAL A 340 16.59 0.89 3.79
CA VAL A 340 15.69 1.75 3.02
C VAL A 340 14.93 0.95 1.95
N SER A 341 15.53 -0.09 1.37
CA SER A 341 14.84 -1.02 0.47
C SER A 341 13.89 -1.93 1.26
N CYS A 342 14.40 -2.63 2.27
CA CYS A 342 13.64 -3.62 3.03
C CYS A 342 13.51 -3.19 4.50
N PRO A 343 12.62 -2.23 4.81
CA PRO A 343 12.29 -1.91 6.19
C PRO A 343 11.63 -3.14 6.83
N TRP A 344 12.41 -3.85 7.66
CA TRP A 344 11.94 -4.95 8.50
C TRP A 344 10.76 -4.48 9.38
N TRP A 345 9.77 -5.36 9.56
CA TRP A 345 8.43 -5.02 10.07
C TRP A 345 8.39 -4.71 11.59
N PHE A 346 7.53 -3.74 11.94
CA PHE A 346 6.95 -3.31 13.23
C PHE A 346 7.65 -3.63 14.57
N GLY A 347 8.27 -2.60 15.16
CA GLY A 347 8.68 -2.60 16.58
C GLY A 347 10.17 -2.81 16.85
N ASP A 348 10.99 -2.89 15.80
CA ASP A 348 12.45 -2.98 15.93
C ASP A 348 13.01 -1.74 16.67
N GLU A 349 13.80 -1.98 17.71
CA GLU A 349 14.61 -0.93 18.33
C GLU A 349 15.65 -0.39 17.35
N PRO A 350 16.12 0.87 17.52
CA PRO A 350 17.19 1.43 16.70
C PRO A 350 18.40 0.49 16.64
N LYS A 351 18.79 0.09 15.42
CA LYS A 351 19.84 -0.91 15.20
C LYS A 351 21.20 -0.31 15.48
N GLU A 352 21.90 -0.87 16.47
CA GLU A 352 23.29 -0.51 16.74
C GLU A 352 24.22 -0.99 15.62
N ARG A 353 25.14 -0.11 15.21
CA ARG A 353 26.15 -0.36 14.20
C ARG A 353 27.48 0.19 14.68
N GLU A 354 28.52 -0.61 14.52
CA GLU A 354 29.90 -0.18 14.70
C GLU A 354 30.57 -0.06 13.33
N ILE A 355 31.19 1.09 13.07
CA ILE A 355 31.79 1.42 11.78
C ILE A 355 33.28 1.65 12.01
N GLN A 356 34.10 0.85 11.33
CA GLN A 356 35.55 1.04 11.30
C GLN A 356 35.88 2.34 10.55
N MET A 357 36.71 3.19 11.16
CA MET A 357 37.16 4.44 10.58
C MET A 357 38.60 4.35 10.08
N TYR A 358 38.92 5.14 9.05
CA TYR A 358 40.21 5.14 8.36
C TYR A 358 40.78 6.54 8.24
N LYS A 359 42.10 6.70 8.26
CA LYS A 359 42.71 8.01 7.97
C LYS A 359 42.40 8.41 6.52
N LEU A 360 42.12 9.70 6.33
CA LEU A 360 41.68 10.23 5.04
C LEU A 360 42.65 9.84 3.92
N GLY A 361 42.13 9.24 2.85
CA GLY A 361 42.90 8.86 1.66
C GLY A 361 43.78 7.61 1.83
N THR A 362 43.62 6.86 2.92
CA THR A 362 44.42 5.65 3.20
C THR A 362 43.53 4.47 3.63
N THR A 363 44.13 3.28 3.71
CA THR A 363 43.53 2.09 4.33
C THR A 363 43.96 1.90 5.79
N GLU A 364 44.68 2.86 6.37
CA GLU A 364 45.12 2.80 7.77
C GLU A 364 43.93 3.08 8.70
N LYS A 365 43.64 2.14 9.60
CA LYS A 365 42.57 2.26 10.60
C LYS A 365 42.89 3.34 11.64
N ASN A 366 41.89 4.10 12.06
CA ASN A 366 42.01 5.06 13.16
C ASN A 366 40.70 5.14 13.97
N GLY A 367 40.49 4.12 14.80
CA GLY A 367 39.32 3.97 15.66
C GLY A 367 38.05 3.48 14.96
N SER A 368 36.97 3.37 15.72
CA SER A 368 35.63 3.03 15.24
C SER A 368 34.61 4.04 15.77
N ILE A 369 33.41 4.05 15.20
CA ILE A 369 32.27 4.78 15.74
C ILE A 369 31.08 3.85 15.94
N LYS A 370 30.33 4.09 17.02
CA LYS A 370 29.06 3.43 17.32
C LYS A 370 27.92 4.39 17.05
N VAL A 371 26.95 3.92 16.27
CA VAL A 371 25.74 4.66 15.92
C VAL A 371 24.51 3.76 16.11
N LYS A 372 23.35 4.36 16.35
CA LYS A 372 22.06 3.68 16.20
C LYS A 372 21.36 4.20 14.96
N VAL A 373 20.81 3.30 14.16
CA VAL A 373 20.11 3.67 12.91
C VAL A 373 18.72 3.07 12.92
N GLU A 374 17.74 3.91 12.58
CA GLU A 374 16.35 3.53 12.38
C GLU A 374 15.82 4.20 11.11
N PHE A 375 14.94 3.53 10.39
CA PHE A 375 14.30 4.05 9.20
C PHE A 375 12.79 3.90 9.32
N TRP A 376 12.09 5.03 9.22
CA TRP A 376 10.63 5.09 9.27
C TRP A 376 10.12 5.27 7.86
N ARG A 377 9.39 4.29 7.34
CA ARG A 377 8.87 4.30 5.97
C ARG A 377 7.65 5.23 5.85
N ALA A 378 7.62 6.04 4.80
CA ALA A 378 6.44 6.77 4.38
C ALA A 378 5.38 5.80 3.83
N GLN A 379 4.14 5.96 4.28
CA GLN A 379 3.00 5.16 3.83
C GLN A 379 2.06 6.04 3.01
N ILE A 380 1.32 5.40 2.11
CA ILE A 380 0.19 6.00 1.39
C ILE A 380 -1.09 5.33 1.85
N GLY A 381 -2.22 6.02 1.72
CA GLY A 381 -3.51 5.42 2.04
C GLY A 381 -4.60 6.43 2.33
N CYS A 382 -5.74 5.95 2.82
CA CYS A 382 -6.86 6.78 3.22
C CYS A 382 -6.79 7.10 4.72
N LEU A 383 -6.68 8.38 5.05
CA LEU A 383 -6.85 8.87 6.41
C LEU A 383 -8.34 9.04 6.71
N ARG A 384 -8.81 8.35 7.74
CA ARG A 384 -10.15 8.53 8.31
C ARG A 384 -10.08 9.27 9.64
N VAL A 385 -10.72 10.42 9.72
CA VAL A 385 -10.88 11.19 10.96
C VAL A 385 -12.33 11.16 11.39
N ILE A 386 -12.59 10.75 12.63
CA ILE A 386 -13.93 10.67 13.22
C ILE A 386 -14.10 11.83 14.17
N LEU A 387 -15.05 12.72 13.88
CA LEU A 387 -15.31 13.93 14.66
C LEU A 387 -16.35 13.64 15.75
N ASP A 388 -15.92 13.57 17.01
CA ASP A 388 -16.81 13.38 18.16
C ASP A 388 -17.49 14.71 18.57
N GLN A 389 -16.73 15.59 19.22
CA GLN A 389 -17.20 16.88 19.73
C GLN A 389 -16.02 17.86 19.88
N ALA A 390 -16.33 19.15 19.92
CA ALA A 390 -15.43 20.17 20.46
C ALA A 390 -15.97 20.69 21.79
N ARG A 391 -15.10 21.29 22.61
CA ARG A 391 -15.47 21.82 23.92
C ARG A 391 -14.78 23.14 24.21
N ASN A 392 -15.47 24.03 24.91
CA ASN A 392 -14.95 25.28 25.41
C ASN A 392 -14.28 26.13 24.31
N LEU A 393 -14.90 26.16 23.12
CA LEU A 393 -14.45 26.99 22.00
C LEU A 393 -14.60 28.47 22.33
N ALA A 394 -13.74 29.31 21.76
CA ALA A 394 -13.94 30.75 21.80
C ALA A 394 -15.25 31.10 21.09
N ASN A 395 -16.06 32.00 21.67
CA ASN A 395 -17.27 32.49 21.00
C ASN A 395 -16.87 33.58 19.99
N LYS A 396 -17.13 33.34 18.71
CA LYS A 396 -16.91 34.30 17.62
C LYS A 396 -18.17 35.04 17.17
N GLY A 397 -19.35 34.55 17.59
CA GLY A 397 -20.63 35.17 17.27
C GLY A 397 -20.85 36.55 17.92
N GLY A 398 -21.74 37.33 17.29
CA GLY A 398 -22.22 38.61 17.82
C GLY A 398 -23.19 38.47 19.01
N MET A 399 -23.63 39.59 19.59
CA MET A 399 -24.48 39.61 20.80
C MET A 399 -25.84 38.88 20.65
N THR A 400 -26.28 38.63 19.41
CA THR A 400 -27.54 37.94 19.07
C THR A 400 -27.34 36.68 18.24
N ASP A 401 -26.09 36.29 17.99
CA ASP A 401 -25.76 35.20 17.07
C ASP A 401 -25.09 34.06 17.84
N THR A 402 -25.58 32.84 17.61
CA THR A 402 -25.00 31.64 18.23
C THR A 402 -24.16 30.96 17.18
N GLN A 403 -22.84 30.94 17.38
CA GLN A 403 -21.91 30.36 16.41
C GLN A 403 -22.35 28.98 15.91
N ASP A 404 -22.10 28.77 14.61
CA ASP A 404 -22.46 27.64 13.77
C ASP A 404 -21.19 26.84 13.39
N PRO A 405 -20.59 26.11 14.34
CA PRO A 405 -19.27 25.53 14.14
C PRO A 405 -19.24 24.37 13.15
N TYR A 406 -18.20 24.32 12.33
CA TYR A 406 -17.84 23.17 11.49
C TYR A 406 -16.34 22.87 11.54
N CYS A 407 -15.95 21.61 11.30
CA CYS A 407 -14.55 21.20 11.19
C CYS A 407 -14.07 21.21 9.73
N LYS A 408 -12.83 21.62 9.50
CA LYS A 408 -12.16 21.55 8.21
C LYS A 408 -10.76 20.98 8.37
N MET A 409 -10.45 19.96 7.57
CA MET A 409 -9.11 19.42 7.44
C MET A 409 -8.46 19.83 6.13
N VAL A 410 -7.15 20.09 6.15
CA VAL A 410 -6.36 20.47 4.96
C VAL A 410 -5.03 19.73 4.98
N LEU A 411 -4.69 19.08 3.87
CA LEU A 411 -3.40 18.42 3.63
C LEU A 411 -2.89 18.80 2.24
N GLY A 412 -1.84 19.63 2.19
CA GLY A 412 -1.33 20.14 0.92
C GLY A 412 -2.41 20.91 0.15
N LYS A 413 -2.84 20.37 -1.00
CA LYS A 413 -3.90 20.96 -1.84
C LYS A 413 -5.29 20.37 -1.56
N GLN A 414 -5.37 19.31 -0.75
CA GLN A 414 -6.63 18.62 -0.44
C GLN A 414 -7.30 19.27 0.77
N SER A 415 -8.63 19.30 0.78
CA SER A 415 -9.41 19.73 1.94
C SER A 415 -10.71 18.95 2.06
N ALA A 416 -11.15 18.68 3.29
CA ALA A 416 -12.47 18.14 3.59
C ALA A 416 -13.12 18.97 4.71
N LYS A 417 -14.43 19.24 4.58
CA LYS A 417 -15.25 20.03 5.53
C LYS A 417 -16.37 19.14 6.07
N SER A 418 -16.64 19.25 7.37
CA SER A 418 -17.77 18.57 8.04
C SER A 418 -19.08 19.31 7.78
N LYS A 419 -20.20 18.73 8.21
CA LYS A 419 -21.44 19.48 8.34
C LYS A 419 -21.30 20.58 9.38
N THR A 420 -22.03 21.66 9.16
CA THR A 420 -22.21 22.76 10.10
C THR A 420 -23.19 22.35 11.19
N ILE A 421 -22.84 22.64 12.45
CA ILE A 421 -23.72 22.42 13.59
C ILE A 421 -24.44 23.73 13.91
N ASN A 422 -25.66 23.87 13.38
CA ASN A 422 -26.45 25.07 13.58
C ASN A 422 -26.74 25.31 15.07
N ASN A 423 -26.51 26.54 15.54
CA ASN A 423 -26.54 26.96 16.94
C ASN A 423 -25.70 26.05 17.86
N GLY A 424 -24.55 25.60 17.36
CA GLY A 424 -23.67 24.66 18.06
C GLY A 424 -22.96 25.25 19.27
N GLY A 425 -22.84 26.58 19.33
CA GLY A 425 -22.25 27.29 20.46
C GLY A 425 -20.79 26.87 20.71
N THR A 426 -20.35 26.91 21.97
CA THR A 426 -18.95 26.65 22.34
C THR A 426 -18.58 25.17 22.50
N ASP A 427 -19.57 24.27 22.48
CA ASP A 427 -19.39 22.84 22.76
C ASP A 427 -20.16 21.95 21.75
N PRO A 428 -19.90 22.10 20.44
CA PRO A 428 -20.66 21.40 19.41
C PRO A 428 -20.37 19.91 19.38
N LYS A 429 -21.40 19.12 19.06
CA LYS A 429 -21.32 17.68 18.83
C LYS A 429 -21.41 17.38 17.34
N PHE A 430 -20.37 16.76 16.80
CA PHE A 430 -20.27 16.40 15.38
C PHE A 430 -20.80 14.98 15.09
N ASN A 431 -21.32 14.29 16.12
CA ASN A 431 -22.03 13.01 15.99
C ASN A 431 -21.24 11.91 15.27
N MET A 432 -19.93 11.84 15.53
CA MET A 432 -19.03 10.86 14.93
C MET A 432 -18.97 10.96 13.40
N GLU A 433 -19.17 12.15 12.84
CA GLU A 433 -19.03 12.38 11.40
C GLU A 433 -17.62 12.00 10.94
N GLU A 434 -17.55 11.25 9.84
CA GLU A 434 -16.28 10.78 9.28
C GLU A 434 -15.85 11.69 8.13
N LEU A 435 -14.61 12.17 8.21
CA LEU A 435 -13.94 12.86 7.13
C LEU A 435 -12.82 11.97 6.60
N LEU A 436 -12.80 11.80 5.27
CA LEU A 436 -11.82 10.98 4.56
C LEU A 436 -10.88 11.88 3.74
N MET A 437 -9.61 11.52 3.71
CA MET A 437 -8.59 12.21 2.91
C MET A 437 -7.55 11.23 2.43
N TYR A 438 -7.17 11.30 1.15
CA TYR A 438 -6.09 10.46 0.62
C TYR A 438 -4.73 11.07 0.98
N VAL A 439 -3.84 10.26 1.54
CA VAL A 439 -2.44 10.61 1.81
C VAL A 439 -1.59 10.00 0.71
N GLY A 440 -1.14 10.83 -0.22
CA GLY A 440 -0.30 10.41 -1.33
C GLY A 440 1.19 10.35 -0.97
N MET A 441 1.99 9.81 -1.91
CA MET A 441 3.44 9.63 -1.76
C MET A 441 4.24 10.96 -1.68
N THR A 442 3.58 12.08 -1.90
CA THR A 442 4.13 13.44 -1.79
C THR A 442 3.53 14.23 -0.62
N ASP A 443 2.63 13.62 0.18
CA ASP A 443 1.94 14.27 1.29
C ASP A 443 2.50 13.87 2.67
N TRP A 444 3.32 12.82 2.72
CA TRP A 444 3.73 12.16 3.96
C TRP A 444 4.52 13.04 4.93
N ASP A 445 5.24 14.06 4.47
CA ASP A 445 5.96 15.03 5.29
C ASP A 445 5.21 16.35 5.51
N LYS A 446 4.00 16.46 4.93
CA LYS A 446 3.13 17.63 5.12
C LYS A 446 2.37 17.50 6.44
N LYS A 447 2.05 18.65 7.02
CA LYS A 447 1.20 18.73 8.20
C LYS A 447 -0.27 18.68 7.77
N LEU A 448 -1.07 17.88 8.46
CA LEU A 448 -2.53 17.97 8.40
C LEU A 448 -2.96 19.12 9.30
N VAL A 449 -3.66 20.11 8.75
CA VAL A 449 -4.27 21.18 9.54
C VAL A 449 -5.73 20.80 9.79
N LEU A 450 -6.10 20.61 11.05
CA LEU A 450 -7.49 20.44 11.47
C LEU A 450 -7.94 21.74 12.14
N SER A 451 -9.03 22.32 11.67
CA SER A 451 -9.52 23.63 12.08
C SER A 451 -11.02 23.60 12.34
N VAL A 452 -11.47 24.47 13.23
CA VAL A 452 -12.89 24.71 13.54
C VAL A 452 -13.21 26.14 13.18
N TRP A 453 -14.30 26.32 12.43
CA TRP A 453 -14.73 27.58 11.85
C TRP A 453 -16.18 27.85 12.24
N ASP A 454 -16.55 29.11 12.31
CA ASP A 454 -17.93 29.61 12.43
C ASP A 454 -18.50 29.81 11.02
N ASP A 455 -19.69 29.26 10.72
CA ASP A 455 -20.34 29.38 9.41
C ASP A 455 -21.19 30.66 9.34
N ASP A 456 -20.58 31.76 8.92
CA ASP A 456 -21.24 33.06 8.83
C ASP A 456 -21.75 33.36 7.42
N THR A 457 -22.83 34.14 7.33
CA THR A 457 -23.47 34.48 6.05
C THR A 457 -22.57 35.29 5.10
N ILE A 458 -21.54 35.97 5.62
CA ILE A 458 -20.66 36.86 4.85
C ILE A 458 -19.25 36.26 4.69
N SER A 459 -18.64 35.78 5.78
CA SER A 459 -17.33 35.15 5.74
C SER A 459 -17.09 34.31 6.99
N ASP A 460 -16.79 33.03 6.81
CA ASP A 460 -16.52 32.10 7.91
C ASP A 460 -15.33 32.55 8.76
N ASP A 461 -15.52 32.64 10.08
CA ASP A 461 -14.49 33.02 11.02
C ASP A 461 -13.75 31.81 11.60
N LEU A 462 -12.41 31.85 11.61
CA LEU A 462 -11.61 30.80 12.25
C LEU A 462 -11.75 30.89 13.78
N ILE A 463 -12.29 29.83 14.38
CA ILE A 463 -12.40 29.68 15.84
C ILE A 463 -11.08 29.16 16.41
N GLY A 464 -10.53 28.10 15.82
CA GLY A 464 -9.29 27.48 16.29
C GLY A 464 -8.73 26.42 15.33
N GLN A 465 -7.45 26.08 15.49
CA GLN A 465 -6.78 25.09 14.65
C GLN A 465 -5.71 24.29 15.40
N ALA A 466 -5.42 23.09 14.89
CA ALA A 466 -4.35 22.21 15.32
C ALA A 466 -3.59 21.66 14.10
N GLU A 467 -2.29 21.47 14.25
CA GLU A 467 -1.44 20.81 13.26
C GLU A 467 -1.11 19.39 13.72
N ILE A 468 -1.33 18.41 12.84
CA ILE A 468 -1.08 17.00 13.12
C ILE A 468 0.01 16.51 12.15
N ASN A 469 1.09 15.96 12.69
CA ASN A 469 2.13 15.29 11.90
C ASN A 469 1.71 13.85 11.60
N LEU A 470 1.17 13.61 10.41
CA LEU A 470 0.70 12.28 10.00
C LEU A 470 1.82 11.24 9.94
N PHE A 471 3.05 11.66 9.66
CA PHE A 471 4.18 10.75 9.51
C PHE A 471 4.42 9.90 10.76
N ASP A 472 4.36 10.53 11.94
CA ASP A 472 4.58 9.82 13.20
C ASP A 472 3.48 8.77 13.45
N PHE A 473 2.24 9.04 13.03
CA PHE A 473 1.14 8.07 13.11
C PHE A 473 1.32 6.91 12.12
N MET A 474 1.67 7.22 10.87
CA MET A 474 1.87 6.22 9.80
C MET A 474 3.04 5.29 10.11
N ALA A 475 4.17 5.83 10.56
CA ALA A 475 5.38 5.08 10.85
C ALA A 475 5.22 4.08 12.03
N HIS A 476 4.27 4.33 12.94
CA HIS A 476 4.04 3.51 14.12
C HIS A 476 2.80 2.60 14.02
N ASN A 477 2.20 2.47 12.84
CA ASN A 477 0.96 1.70 12.62
C ASN A 477 -0.25 2.22 13.42
N GLY A 478 -0.31 3.54 13.66
CA GLY A 478 -1.34 4.17 14.47
C GLY A 478 -1.01 4.25 15.97
N TYR A 479 -1.96 4.74 16.77
CA TYR A 479 -1.78 4.93 18.20
C TYR A 479 -1.69 3.56 18.91
N LYS A 480 -0.50 3.16 19.34
CA LYS A 480 -0.37 2.15 20.41
C LYS A 480 -0.92 2.80 21.66
N LYS A 481 -2.13 2.40 22.08
CA LYS A 481 -2.65 2.74 23.40
C LYS A 481 -1.55 2.34 24.39
N LYS A 482 -0.87 3.33 24.99
CA LYS A 482 -0.04 3.06 26.16
C LYS A 482 -0.99 2.39 27.14
N GLU A 483 -0.82 1.10 27.37
CA GLU A 483 -1.27 0.53 28.63
C GLU A 483 -0.59 1.39 29.69
N ASN A 484 -1.40 2.13 30.45
CA ASN A 484 -0.90 2.87 31.59
C ASN A 484 -0.13 1.88 32.48
N PRO A 485 1.03 2.26 33.05
CA PRO A 485 1.75 1.43 34.00
C PRO A 485 0.89 1.02 35.20
#